data_AF-A0A257H556-F1
#
_entry.id   AF-A0A257H556-F1
#
_cell.length_a   1.000
_cell.length_b   1.000
_cell.length_c   1.000
_cell.angle_alpha   90.00
_cell.angle_beta   90.00
_cell.angle_gamma   90.00
#
_symmetry.space_group_name_H-M   'P 1'
#
loop_
_entity.id
_entity.type
_entity.pdbx_description
1 polymer ?
#
loop_
_entity_poly.entity_id
_entity_poly.type
_entity_poly.pdbx_seq_one_letter_code
_entity_poly.pdbx_strand_id
1 'polypeptide(L)' 'MDKAILTCALTGVLTNPKQHPVPVTPAQMAAEARDAFNAGASIMHIHLRMQEEG' A
#
# COMPACT_ATOMS: atom_id res chain seq x y z
N MET A 1 14.55 25.00 3.44
CA MET A 1 14.24 23.62 3.86
C MET A 1 13.74 22.91 2.62
N ASP A 2 14.49 21.94 2.13
CA ASP A 2 14.18 21.29 0.86
C ASP A 2 13.11 20.22 1.07
N LYS A 3 12.23 20.06 0.09
CA LYS A 3 11.17 19.04 0.13
C LYS A 3 11.77 17.69 -0.27
N ALA A 4 11.51 16.67 0.53
CA ALA A 4 11.80 15.29 0.16
C ALA A 4 10.57 14.65 -0.50
N ILE A 5 10.81 13.80 -1.50
CA ILE A 5 9.78 12.92 -2.06
C ILE A 5 9.73 11.67 -1.19
N LEU A 6 8.55 11.36 -0.64
CA LEU A 6 8.31 10.17 0.16
C LEU A 6 7.34 9.25 -0.58
N THR A 7 7.83 8.08 -0.97
CA THR A 7 7.00 7.02 -1.57
C THR A 7 6.61 6.01 -0.50
N CYS A 8 5.33 5.67 -0.41
CA CYS A 8 4.84 4.57 0.41
C CYS A 8 4.52 3.35 -0.47
N ALA A 9 5.13 2.21 -0.17
CA ALA A 9 4.82 0.92 -0.78
C ALA A 9 3.91 0.13 0.17
N LEU A 10 2.65 -0.06 -0.24
CA LEU A 10 1.59 -0.44 0.70
C LEU A 10 1.51 -1.96 0.97
N THR A 11 1.82 -2.80 -0.03
CA THR A 11 1.67 -4.26 0.08
C THR A 11 2.89 -5.01 -0.45
N GLY A 12 3.30 -4.71 -1.69
CA GLY A 12 4.25 -5.55 -2.42
C GLY A 12 3.70 -6.95 -2.75
N VAL A 13 4.49 -7.76 -3.45
CA VAL A 13 4.09 -9.13 -3.85
C VAL A 13 4.62 -10.21 -2.90
N LEU A 14 5.76 -9.97 -2.24
CA LEU A 14 6.50 -10.98 -1.47
C LEU A 14 5.99 -11.17 -0.04
N THR A 15 5.27 -10.20 0.53
CA THR A 15 4.74 -10.28 1.89
C THR A 15 3.59 -11.29 1.96
N ASN A 16 3.62 -12.20 2.93
CA ASN A 16 2.52 -13.14 3.21
C ASN A 16 1.47 -12.47 4.11
N PRO A 17 0.25 -12.17 3.61
CA PRO A 17 -0.78 -11.50 4.40
C PRO A 17 -1.27 -12.30 5.62
N LYS A 18 -1.06 -13.62 5.64
CA LYS A 18 -1.41 -14.49 6.78
C LYS A 18 -0.43 -14.37 7.95
N GLN A 19 0.77 -13.84 7.72
CA GLN A 19 1.81 -13.65 8.74
C GLN A 19 2.00 -12.18 9.10
N HIS A 20 1.96 -11.30 8.10
CA HIS A 20 2.07 -9.85 8.27
C HIS A 20 0.87 -9.18 7.62
N PRO A 21 0.01 -8.49 8.40
CA PRO A 21 -1.19 -7.87 7.84
C PRO A 21 -0.78 -6.76 6.87
N VAL A 22 -1.19 -6.93 5.61
CA VAL A 22 -1.03 -5.96 4.52
C VAL A 22 -2.35 -5.86 3.76
N PRO A 23 -2.67 -4.72 3.11
CA PRO A 23 -3.89 -4.61 2.32
C PRO A 23 -3.90 -5.63 1.18
N VAL A 24 -5.04 -6.32 1.02
CA VAL A 24 -5.26 -7.34 -0.02
C VAL A 24 -6.35 -6.90 -0.99
N THR A 25 -7.49 -6.43 -0.48
CA THR A 25 -8.63 -6.00 -1.31
C THR A 25 -8.42 -4.59 -1.88
N PRO A 26 -9.06 -4.22 -3.01
CA PRO A 26 -9.03 -2.85 -3.52
C PRO A 26 -9.50 -1.79 -2.51
N ALA A 27 -10.51 -2.12 -1.70
CA ALA A 27 -11.03 -1.22 -0.66
C ALA A 27 -10.01 -0.99 0.46
N GLN A 28 -9.32 -2.05 0.92
CA GLN A 28 -8.22 -1.92 1.88
C GLN A 28 -7.07 -1.11 1.28
N MET A 29 -6.71 -1.35 0.02
CA MET A 29 -5.66 -0.59 -0.67
C MET A 29 -5.98 0.91 -0.72
N ALA A 30 -7.22 1.28 -1.04
CA ALA A 30 -7.65 2.67 -1.08
C ALA A 30 -7.63 3.34 0.31
N ALA A 31 -8.02 2.60 1.35
CA ALA A 31 -7.97 3.10 2.72
C ALA A 31 -6.51 3.37 3.16
N GLU A 32 -5.62 2.40 2.99
CA GLU A 32 -4.20 2.53 3.36
C GLU A 32 -3.47 3.61 2.53
N ALA A 33 -3.80 3.75 1.24
CA ALA A 33 -3.26 4.81 0.40
C ALA A 33 -3.65 6.21 0.91
N ARG A 34 -4.91 6.37 1.35
CA ARG A 34 -5.39 7.63 1.94
C ARG A 34 -4.69 7.91 3.27
N ASP A 35 -4.51 6.90 4.10
CA ASP A 35 -3.87 7.06 5.40
C ASP A 35 -2.37 7.39 5.24
N ALA A 36 -1.67 6.75 4.30
CA ALA A 36 -0.30 7.09 3.94
C ALA A 36 -0.16 8.52 3.39
N PHE A 37 -1.10 8.97 2.56
CA PHE A 37 -1.15 10.35 2.08
C PHE A 37 -1.33 11.33 3.25
N ASN A 38 -2.29 11.07 4.14
CA ASN A 38 -2.52 11.90 5.33
C ASN A 38 -1.31 11.95 6.26
N ALA A 39 -0.50 10.89 6.29
CA ALA A 39 0.75 10.83 7.03
C ALA A 39 1.94 11.55 6.35
N GLY A 40 1.75 12.06 5.13
CA GLY A 40 2.74 12.90 4.43
C GLY A 40 3.48 12.22 3.28
N ALA A 41 3.09 11.01 2.86
CA ALA A 41 3.65 10.42 1.66
C ALA A 41 3.14 11.14 0.40
N SER A 42 4.04 11.42 -0.53
CA SER A 42 3.76 12.14 -1.78
C SER A 42 3.49 11.21 -2.97
N ILE A 43 3.87 9.93 -2.87
CA ILE A 43 3.72 8.93 -3.95
C ILE A 43 3.26 7.60 -3.34
N MET A 44 2.32 6.92 -3.99
CA MET A 44 1.92 5.55 -3.66
C MET A 44 2.47 4.58 -4.70
N HIS A 45 3.22 3.57 -4.25
CA HIS A 45 3.61 2.43 -5.07
C HIS A 45 2.61 1.29 -4.83
N ILE A 46 1.86 0.91 -5.87
CA ILE A 46 0.72 -0.01 -5.76
C ILE A 46 0.95 -1.30 -6.55
N HIS A 47 0.76 -2.41 -5.86
CA HIS A 47 0.57 -3.74 -6.43
C HIS A 47 -0.83 -4.22 -6.06
N LEU A 48 -1.59 -4.76 -7.01
CA LEU A 48 -2.88 -5.40 -6.74
C LEU A 48 -2.67 -6.91 -6.60
N ARG A 49 -3.44 -7.52 -5.71
CA ARG A 49 -3.48 -8.98 -5.52
C ARG A 49 -4.73 -9.53 -6.19
N MET A 50 -4.63 -10.69 -6.82
CA MET A 50 -5.79 -11.42 -7.33
C MET A 50 -6.71 -11.75 -6.14
N GLN A 51 -8.01 -11.45 -6.28
CA GLN A 51 -9.00 -11.72 -5.23
C GLN A 51 -9.64 -13.09 -5.39
N GLU A 52 -9.38 -13.75 -6.51
CA GLU A 52 -9.83 -15.08 -6.87
C GLU A 52 -8.65 -16.06 -6.83
N GLU A 53 -8.97 -17.35 -6.76
CA GLU A 53 -7.96 -18.40 -6.95
C GLU A 53 -7.41 -18.36 -8.38
N GLY A 54 -6.12 -18.64 -8.53
CA GLY A 54 -5.44 -18.78 -9.82
C GLY A 54 -5.24 -20.24 -10.19
#